data_AF-A0A9E0DMV7-F1
#
_entry.id   AF-A0A9E0DMV7-F1
#
_cell.length_a   1.000
_cell.length_b   1.000
_cell.length_c   1.000
_cell.angle_alpha   90.00
_cell.angle_beta   90.00
_cell.angle_gamma   90.00
#
_symmetry.space_group_name_H-M   'P 1'
#
loop_
_entity.id
_entity.type
_entity.pdbx_description
1 polymer ?
#
loop_
_entity_poly.entity_id
_entity_poly.type
_entity_poly.pdbx_seq_one_letter_code
_entity_poly.pdbx_strand_id
1 'polypeptide(L)'
;AEIKNDVPKVKLTDPSAMTLGEKIITDGREFVVDILNTGVPHTVTFVDDLASFEVVHWGRKIRFHEKFQPKGSNVNFSLVLGRHKLKVRTYERGVENETLACGTGDVAAVLAAAQRNLVDSPVDVVVQSGETLRVYFRRADNRFAEIYLEGRVKIVYQGFLFDEAYK
;
A
#
# COMPACT_ATOMS: atom_id res chain seq x y z
N ALA A 1 18.30 0.17 8.82
CA ALA A 1 17.43 -1.01 8.87
C ALA A 1 17.94 -1.92 9.97
N GLU A 2 17.07 -2.55 10.74
CA GLU A 2 17.43 -3.61 11.69
C GLU A 2 17.13 -4.95 11.01
N ILE A 3 18.02 -5.93 11.07
CA ILE A 3 17.79 -7.26 10.48
C ILE A 3 17.82 -8.29 11.61
N LYS A 4 16.71 -9.01 11.80
CA LYS A 4 16.65 -10.21 12.66
C LYS A 4 16.14 -11.37 11.81
N ASN A 5 16.91 -12.46 11.72
CA ASN A 5 16.52 -13.70 11.05
C ASN A 5 15.95 -13.50 9.62
N ASP A 6 16.65 -12.76 8.76
CA ASP A 6 16.23 -12.44 7.38
C ASP A 6 14.92 -11.64 7.24
N VAL A 7 14.49 -11.00 8.32
CA VAL A 7 13.36 -10.06 8.35
C VAL A 7 13.92 -8.65 8.56
N PRO A 8 14.25 -7.91 7.48
CA PRO A 8 14.62 -6.51 7.62
C PRO A 8 13.42 -5.67 8.07
N LYS A 9 13.68 -4.77 9.01
CA LYS A 9 12.82 -3.67 9.40
C LYS A 9 13.40 -2.36 8.86
N VAL A 10 12.72 -1.78 7.89
CA VAL A 10 13.18 -0.60 7.15
C VAL A 10 12.36 0.62 7.57
N LYS A 11 13.03 1.72 7.91
CA LYS A 11 12.38 3.01 8.16
C LYS A 11 12.00 3.63 6.83
N LEU A 12 10.75 4.07 6.71
CA LEU A 12 10.26 4.77 5.53
C LEU A 12 10.29 6.27 5.72
N THR A 13 10.19 7.00 4.61
CA THR A 13 9.98 8.45 4.62
C THR A 13 8.64 8.77 5.29
N ASP A 14 8.61 9.88 6.01
CA ASP A 14 7.37 10.37 6.59
C ASP A 14 6.35 10.66 5.46
N PRO A 15 5.06 10.37 5.69
CA PRO A 15 4.05 10.46 4.65
C PRO A 15 3.66 11.93 4.45
N SER A 16 3.14 12.26 3.28
CA SER A 16 2.48 13.56 3.08
C SER A 16 1.25 13.70 3.98
N ALA A 17 0.70 14.91 4.06
CA ALA A 17 -0.66 15.10 4.53
C ALA A 17 -1.63 14.20 3.74
N MET A 18 -2.66 13.71 4.43
CA MET A 18 -3.65 12.77 3.90
C MET A 18 -4.97 13.49 3.65
N THR A 19 -5.57 13.27 2.48
CA THR A 19 -6.96 13.67 2.19
C THR A 19 -7.86 12.48 2.46
N LEU A 20 -8.84 12.64 3.34
CA LEU A 20 -9.72 11.56 3.79
C LEU A 20 -11.11 11.67 3.18
N GLY A 21 -11.70 10.51 2.87
CA GLY A 21 -13.13 10.42 2.57
C GLY A 21 -13.56 11.09 1.27
N GLU A 22 -12.63 11.24 0.33
CA GLU A 22 -12.92 11.82 -0.97
C GLU A 22 -13.85 10.90 -1.75
N LYS A 23 -14.88 11.45 -2.38
CA LYS A 23 -15.77 10.69 -3.26
C LYS A 23 -15.31 10.79 -4.71
N ILE A 24 -15.16 9.65 -5.37
CA ILE A 24 -14.94 9.57 -6.81
C ILE A 24 -15.99 8.67 -7.44
N ILE A 25 -16.39 8.97 -8.67
CA ILE A 25 -17.33 8.14 -9.44
C ILE A 25 -16.59 7.62 -10.65
N THR A 26 -16.60 6.30 -10.83
CA THR A 26 -16.04 5.67 -12.02
C THR A 26 -16.89 4.49 -12.43
N ASP A 27 -17.18 4.38 -13.72
CA ASP A 27 -18.06 3.33 -14.28
C ASP A 27 -19.43 3.23 -13.55
N GLY A 28 -19.98 4.38 -13.16
CA GLY A 28 -21.26 4.45 -12.44
C GLY A 28 -21.21 4.03 -10.97
N ARG A 29 -20.04 3.63 -10.45
CA ARG A 29 -19.84 3.28 -9.03
C ARG A 29 -19.17 4.42 -8.26
N GLU A 30 -19.72 4.77 -7.11
CA GLU A 30 -19.08 5.67 -6.15
C GLU A 30 -18.07 4.91 -5.29
N PHE A 31 -16.89 5.49 -5.11
CA PHE A 31 -15.88 5.06 -4.14
C PHE A 31 -15.57 6.20 -3.18
N VAL A 32 -15.50 5.85 -1.89
CA VAL A 32 -14.90 6.71 -0.87
C VAL A 32 -13.43 6.32 -0.76
N VAL A 33 -12.54 7.27 -0.99
CA VAL A 33 -11.09 7.04 -1.06
C VAL A 33 -10.31 7.98 -0.15
N ASP A 34 -9.20 7.48 0.35
CA ASP A 34 -8.18 8.28 1.03
C ASP A 34 -6.96 8.40 0.13
N ILE A 35 -6.34 9.56 0.15
CA ILE A 35 -5.23 9.91 -0.73
C ILE A 35 -4.06 10.34 0.12
N LEU A 36 -2.92 9.69 -0.08
CA LEU A 36 -1.67 10.01 0.60
C LEU A 36 -0.48 9.62 -0.26
N ASN A 37 0.68 10.16 0.08
CA ASN A 37 1.94 9.83 -0.55
C ASN A 37 2.91 9.26 0.51
N THR A 38 3.41 8.05 0.26
CA THR A 38 4.37 7.32 1.11
C THR A 38 5.74 7.16 0.41
N GLY A 39 6.06 8.13 -0.46
CA GLY A 39 7.18 8.10 -1.42
C GLY A 39 6.67 8.13 -2.86
N VAL A 40 5.51 7.51 -3.10
CA VAL A 40 4.73 7.60 -4.34
C VAL A 40 3.23 7.81 -4.03
N PRO A 41 2.40 8.29 -4.97
CA PRO A 41 0.98 8.51 -4.72
C PRO A 41 0.21 7.20 -4.53
N HIS A 42 -0.62 7.15 -3.49
CA HIS A 42 -1.54 6.05 -3.20
C HIS A 42 -2.97 6.55 -2.99
N THR A 43 -3.92 5.81 -3.55
CA THR A 43 -5.35 5.92 -3.32
C THR A 43 -5.79 4.66 -2.61
N VAL A 44 -6.37 4.80 -1.42
CA VAL A 44 -6.82 3.69 -0.57
C VAL A 44 -8.33 3.71 -0.51
N THR A 45 -8.97 2.55 -0.67
CA THR A 45 -10.40 2.40 -0.42
C THR A 45 -10.66 1.14 0.39
N PHE A 46 -11.67 1.19 1.26
CA PHE A 46 -12.06 0.06 2.09
C PHE A 46 -13.28 -0.62 1.48
N VAL A 47 -13.21 -1.94 1.37
CA VAL A 47 -14.23 -2.78 0.74
C VAL A 47 -14.64 -3.90 1.70
N ASP A 48 -15.88 -4.37 1.58
CA ASP A 48 -16.41 -5.42 2.47
C ASP A 48 -15.95 -6.83 2.09
N ASP A 49 -15.81 -7.10 0.78
CA ASP A 49 -15.24 -8.35 0.27
C ASP A 49 -14.06 -8.05 -0.66
N LEU A 50 -12.87 -8.44 -0.21
CA LEU A 50 -11.64 -8.29 -0.95
C LEU A 50 -11.25 -9.57 -1.72
N ALA A 51 -11.83 -10.72 -1.40
CA ALA A 51 -11.48 -12.00 -2.02
C ALA A 51 -12.02 -12.10 -3.45
N SER A 52 -13.28 -11.71 -3.66
CA SER A 52 -13.91 -11.70 -5.00
C SER A 52 -13.73 -10.38 -5.77
N PHE A 53 -13.08 -9.39 -5.15
CA PHE A 53 -13.00 -8.04 -5.71
C PHE A 53 -12.23 -7.99 -7.04
N GLU A 54 -12.79 -7.31 -8.03
CA GLU A 54 -12.21 -7.12 -9.37
C GLU A 54 -11.12 -6.04 -9.36
N VAL A 55 -10.00 -6.29 -8.68
CA VAL A 55 -8.91 -5.33 -8.46
C VAL A 55 -8.36 -4.75 -9.76
N VAL A 56 -8.18 -5.57 -10.79
CA VAL A 56 -7.63 -5.08 -12.07
C VAL A 56 -8.58 -4.10 -12.75
N HIS A 57 -9.87 -4.43 -12.79
CA HIS A 57 -10.89 -3.59 -13.43
C HIS A 57 -11.03 -2.25 -12.70
N TRP A 58 -11.33 -2.27 -11.40
CA TRP A 58 -11.54 -1.05 -10.61
C TRP A 58 -10.24 -0.28 -10.37
N GLY A 59 -9.13 -0.99 -10.15
CA GLY A 59 -7.81 -0.40 -9.98
C GLY A 59 -7.41 0.43 -11.18
N ARG A 60 -7.59 -0.08 -12.40
CA ARG A 60 -7.33 0.66 -13.64
C ARG A 60 -8.22 1.90 -13.77
N LYS A 61 -9.51 1.77 -13.48
CA LYS A 61 -10.47 2.89 -13.56
C LYS A 61 -10.09 4.02 -12.59
N ILE A 62 -9.74 3.69 -11.35
CA ILE A 62 -9.31 4.68 -10.35
C ILE A 62 -7.92 5.24 -10.70
N ARG A 63 -6.97 4.40 -11.12
CA ARG A 63 -5.61 4.79 -11.54
C ARG A 63 -5.60 5.90 -12.60
N PHE A 64 -6.55 5.85 -13.54
CA PHE A 64 -6.67 6.80 -14.66
C PHE A 64 -7.74 7.87 -14.46
N HIS A 65 -8.46 7.86 -13.33
CA HIS A 65 -9.48 8.86 -13.03
C HIS A 65 -8.90 10.28 -13.08
N GLU A 66 -9.65 11.22 -13.66
CA GLU A 66 -9.18 12.58 -13.97
C GLU A 66 -8.59 13.30 -12.76
N LYS A 67 -9.16 13.06 -11.57
CA LYS A 67 -8.66 13.59 -10.29
C LYS A 67 -7.17 13.29 -10.03
N PHE A 68 -6.66 12.15 -10.49
CA PHE A 68 -5.28 11.73 -10.23
C PHE A 68 -4.33 12.07 -11.39
N GLN A 69 -4.83 12.67 -12.48
CA GLN A 69 -4.01 13.05 -13.61
C GLN A 69 -3.11 14.26 -13.29
N PRO A 70 -1.95 14.39 -13.97
CA PRO A 70 -1.42 13.50 -15.01
C PRO A 70 -0.62 12.31 -14.45
N LYS A 71 -0.27 12.30 -13.16
CA LYS A 71 0.68 11.33 -12.59
C LYS A 71 0.07 9.97 -12.30
N GLY A 72 -1.23 9.91 -12.03
CA GLY A 72 -1.91 8.74 -11.53
C GLY A 72 -1.67 8.43 -10.06
N SER A 73 -2.14 7.26 -9.65
CA SER A 73 -1.97 6.74 -8.29
C SER A 73 -1.91 5.22 -8.28
N ASN A 74 -1.16 4.65 -7.34
CA ASN A 74 -1.32 3.24 -6.97
C ASN A 74 -2.66 3.07 -6.24
N VAL A 75 -3.43 2.03 -6.55
CA VAL A 75 -4.77 1.86 -5.97
C VAL A 75 -4.79 0.65 -5.06
N ASN A 76 -5.17 0.85 -3.80
CA ASN A 76 -5.10 -0.15 -2.74
C ASN A 76 -6.51 -0.42 -2.22
N PHE A 77 -6.98 -1.64 -2.44
CA PHE A 77 -8.26 -2.12 -1.92
C PHE A 77 -7.98 -2.85 -0.61
N SER A 78 -8.59 -2.38 0.46
CA SER A 78 -8.24 -2.77 1.82
C SER A 78 -9.43 -3.32 2.57
N LEU A 79 -9.20 -4.34 3.39
CA LEU A 79 -10.19 -4.91 4.30
C LEU A 79 -9.58 -4.95 5.71
N VAL A 80 -10.24 -4.29 6.67
CA VAL A 80 -9.82 -4.32 8.07
C VAL A 80 -10.33 -5.63 8.69
N LEU A 81 -9.41 -6.47 9.15
CA LEU A 81 -9.72 -7.75 9.78
C LEU A 81 -9.69 -7.68 11.31
N GLY A 82 -9.16 -6.59 11.87
CA GLY A 82 -9.11 -6.32 13.30
C GLY A 82 -8.16 -5.17 13.61
N ARG A 83 -8.05 -4.81 14.91
CA ARG A 83 -7.22 -3.67 15.38
C ARG A 83 -5.76 -3.74 14.96
N HIS A 84 -5.23 -4.93 14.71
CA HIS A 84 -3.82 -5.14 14.34
C HIS A 84 -3.68 -5.90 13.03
N LYS A 85 -4.72 -5.96 12.19
CA LYS A 85 -4.69 -6.77 10.96
C LYS A 85 -5.51 -6.21 9.81
N LEU A 86 -4.89 -6.07 8.64
CA LEU A 86 -5.52 -5.77 7.36
C LEU A 86 -5.24 -6.88 6.34
N LYS A 87 -6.08 -6.94 5.32
CA LYS A 87 -5.75 -7.54 4.02
C LYS A 87 -5.75 -6.45 2.95
N VAL A 88 -4.77 -6.46 2.07
CA VAL A 88 -4.61 -5.44 1.03
C VAL A 88 -4.32 -6.11 -0.32
N ARG A 89 -4.96 -5.61 -1.37
CA ARG A 89 -4.65 -5.94 -2.77
C ARG A 89 -4.41 -4.64 -3.53
N THR A 90 -3.36 -4.60 -4.34
CA THR A 90 -2.88 -3.37 -4.97
C THR A 90 -2.84 -3.49 -6.48
N TYR A 91 -3.48 -2.54 -7.15
CA TYR A 91 -3.21 -2.25 -8.56
C TYR A 91 -2.07 -1.22 -8.63
N GLU A 92 -0.98 -1.60 -9.27
CA GLU A 92 0.27 -0.83 -9.23
C GLU A 92 0.49 -0.04 -10.53
N ARG A 93 0.74 1.26 -10.36
CA ARG A 93 1.08 2.17 -11.45
C ARG A 93 2.43 1.79 -12.05
N GLY A 94 2.51 1.75 -13.38
CA GLY A 94 3.71 1.38 -14.11
C GLY A 94 3.83 -0.14 -14.38
N VAL A 95 3.23 -0.96 -13.53
CA VAL A 95 2.94 -2.38 -13.85
C VAL A 95 1.60 -2.48 -14.60
N GLU A 96 0.65 -1.60 -14.24
CA GLU A 96 -0.71 -1.52 -14.79
C GLU A 96 -1.49 -2.84 -14.64
N ASN A 97 -1.26 -3.49 -13.50
CA ASN A 97 -1.91 -4.74 -13.10
C ASN A 97 -1.89 -4.88 -11.57
N GLU A 98 -2.56 -5.91 -11.06
CA GLU A 98 -2.43 -6.33 -9.66
C GLU A 98 -1.04 -6.92 -9.39
N THR A 99 -0.39 -6.46 -8.33
CA THR A 99 0.90 -6.99 -7.87
C THR A 99 0.75 -7.85 -6.63
N LEU A 100 1.71 -8.76 -6.42
CA LEU A 100 1.67 -9.72 -5.31
C LEU A 100 1.87 -9.07 -3.93
N ALA A 101 2.58 -7.95 -3.88
CA ALA A 101 2.79 -7.14 -2.68
C ALA A 101 3.25 -5.73 -3.10
N CYS A 102 2.88 -4.71 -2.31
CA CYS A 102 3.30 -3.33 -2.55
C CYS A 102 3.56 -2.63 -1.22
N GLY A 103 4.80 -2.66 -0.73
CA GLY A 103 5.12 -2.21 0.63
C GLY A 103 4.74 -0.75 0.94
N THR A 104 4.91 0.18 -0.01
CA THR A 104 4.46 1.57 0.18
C THR A 104 2.93 1.70 0.19
N GLY A 105 2.23 0.81 -0.50
CA GLY A 105 0.78 0.71 -0.52
C GLY A 105 0.20 0.09 0.74
N ASP A 106 0.86 -0.92 1.29
CA ASP A 106 0.49 -1.54 2.56
C ASP A 106 0.59 -0.51 3.71
N VAL A 107 1.67 0.27 3.72
CA VAL A 107 1.85 1.39 4.65
C VAL A 107 0.76 2.44 4.45
N ALA A 108 0.47 2.82 3.20
CA ALA A 108 -0.59 3.78 2.91
C ALA A 108 -1.96 3.32 3.45
N ALA A 109 -2.30 2.04 3.24
CA ALA A 109 -3.54 1.44 3.74
C ALA A 109 -3.61 1.40 5.27
N VAL A 110 -2.52 1.02 5.94
CA VAL A 110 -2.43 1.01 7.40
C VAL A 110 -2.59 2.41 7.98
N LEU A 111 -1.93 3.42 7.42
CA LEU A 111 -2.04 4.79 7.91
C LEU A 111 -3.43 5.37 7.68
N ALA A 112 -4.07 5.09 6.55
CA ALA A 112 -5.45 5.48 6.28
C ALA A 112 -6.43 4.84 7.29
N ALA A 113 -6.26 3.55 7.59
CA ALA A 113 -7.04 2.85 8.61
C ALA A 113 -6.79 3.43 10.02
N ALA A 114 -5.54 3.70 10.36
CA ALA A 114 -5.15 4.27 11.65
C ALA A 114 -5.73 5.68 11.84
N GLN A 115 -5.74 6.50 10.77
CA GLN A 115 -6.30 7.84 10.79
C GLN A 115 -7.80 7.83 11.07
N ARG A 116 -8.49 6.78 10.60
CA ARG A 116 -9.89 6.48 10.91
C ARG A 116 -10.12 5.79 12.26
N ASN A 117 -9.07 5.65 13.07
CA ASN A 117 -9.10 4.91 14.33
C ASN A 117 -9.61 3.47 14.17
N LEU A 118 -9.29 2.79 13.06
CA LEU A 118 -9.69 1.39 12.81
C LEU A 118 -8.63 0.39 13.29
N VAL A 119 -7.37 0.82 13.36
CA VAL A 119 -6.22 -0.01 13.76
C VAL A 119 -5.22 0.73 14.64
N ASP A 120 -4.41 -0.04 15.36
CA ASP A 120 -3.33 0.40 16.24
C ASP A 120 -2.00 -0.23 15.85
N SER A 121 -0.91 0.50 15.99
CA SER A 121 0.45 0.01 15.70
C SER A 121 0.89 -1.05 16.72
N PRO A 122 1.57 -2.14 16.31
CA PRO A 122 1.86 -2.53 14.92
C PRO A 122 0.67 -3.23 14.25
N VAL A 123 0.68 -3.24 12.92
CA VAL A 123 -0.39 -3.82 12.09
C VAL A 123 0.18 -4.83 11.11
N ASP A 124 -0.39 -6.03 11.10
CA ASP A 124 -0.09 -7.09 10.13
C ASP A 124 -0.93 -6.89 8.87
N VAL A 125 -0.28 -6.92 7.71
CA VAL A 125 -0.91 -6.77 6.39
C VAL A 125 -0.71 -8.05 5.61
N VAL A 126 -1.81 -8.75 5.34
CA VAL A 126 -1.83 -9.91 4.45
C VAL A 126 -1.94 -9.40 3.02
N VAL A 127 -0.91 -9.65 2.22
CA VAL A 127 -0.82 -9.23 0.81
C VAL A 127 -1.24 -10.36 -0.13
N GLN A 128 -1.35 -10.06 -1.42
CA GLN A 128 -1.84 -11.00 -2.43
C GLN A 128 -0.95 -12.25 -2.59
N SER A 129 0.36 -12.17 -2.32
CA SER A 129 1.26 -13.33 -2.28
C SER A 129 0.94 -14.34 -1.17
N GLY A 130 0.12 -13.95 -0.19
CA GLY A 130 -0.13 -14.71 1.04
C GLY A 130 0.89 -14.46 2.15
N GLU A 131 1.97 -13.71 1.88
CA GLU A 131 2.89 -13.26 2.92
C GLU A 131 2.23 -12.21 3.83
N THR A 132 2.83 -12.01 5.01
CA THR A 132 2.43 -10.96 5.94
C THR A 132 3.58 -9.97 6.10
N LEU A 133 3.29 -8.70 5.84
CA LEU A 133 4.17 -7.58 6.18
C LEU A 133 3.67 -6.91 7.45
N ARG A 134 4.58 -6.41 8.28
CA ARG A 134 4.23 -5.71 9.52
C ARG A 134 4.60 -4.24 9.42
N VAL A 135 3.61 -3.38 9.64
CA VAL A 135 3.77 -1.93 9.63
C VAL A 135 3.76 -1.42 11.05
N TYR A 136 4.76 -0.61 11.39
CA TYR A 136 4.86 0.13 12.63
C TYR A 136 4.70 1.62 12.33
N PHE A 137 4.03 2.34 13.21
CA PHE A 137 3.98 3.80 13.19
C PHE A 137 3.81 4.35 14.61
N ARG A 138 4.20 5.60 14.82
CA ARG A 138 3.82 6.41 15.98
C ARG A 138 2.83 7.49 15.54
N ARG A 139 1.78 7.69 16.32
CA ARG A 139 0.81 8.78 16.10
C ARG A 139 0.93 9.83 17.20
N ALA A 140 1.09 11.08 16.81
CA ALA A 140 1.05 12.24 17.71
C ALA A 140 0.46 13.45 16.95
N ASP A 141 -0.46 14.18 17.59
CA ASP A 141 -1.09 15.39 17.02
C ASP A 141 -1.65 15.21 15.60
N ASN A 142 -2.34 14.09 15.35
CA ASN A 142 -2.85 13.72 14.01
C ASN A 142 -1.80 13.58 12.91
N ARG A 143 -0.52 13.42 13.27
CA ARG A 143 0.56 13.10 12.35
C ARG A 143 1.11 11.71 12.64
N PHE A 144 1.60 11.07 11.59
CA PHE A 144 2.32 9.82 11.67
C PHE A 144 3.81 10.09 11.53
N ALA A 145 4.60 9.41 12.36
CA ALA A 145 6.05 9.44 12.32
C ALA A 145 6.58 8.04 12.64
N GLU A 146 7.89 7.86 12.45
CA GLU A 146 8.58 6.61 12.82
C GLU A 146 7.93 5.39 12.17
N ILE A 147 7.70 5.50 10.86
CA ILE A 147 7.08 4.45 10.09
C ILE A 147 8.13 3.41 9.71
N TYR A 148 7.84 2.15 10.02
CA TYR A 148 8.67 1.03 9.63
C TYR A 148 7.86 -0.04 8.91
N LEU A 149 8.45 -0.62 7.89
CA LEU A 149 7.96 -1.82 7.22
C LEU A 149 8.91 -2.98 7.53
N GLU A 150 8.35 -4.08 7.99
CA GLU A 150 9.05 -5.31 8.32
C GLU A 150 8.45 -6.47 7.52
N GLY A 151 9.31 -7.28 6.90
CA GLY A 151 8.87 -8.39 6.06
C GLY A 151 10.01 -9.34 5.73
N ARG A 152 9.67 -10.59 5.40
CA ARG A 152 10.67 -11.60 5.01
C ARG A 152 11.29 -11.25 3.67
N VAL A 153 12.61 -11.38 3.58
CA VAL A 153 13.35 -11.26 2.32
C VAL A 153 14.10 -12.56 2.04
N LYS A 154 14.18 -12.96 0.76
CA LYS A 154 14.93 -14.13 0.32
C LYS A 154 15.82 -13.75 -0.87
N ILE A 155 17.09 -14.14 -0.81
CA ILE A 155 17.97 -14.06 -1.98
C ILE A 155 17.61 -15.21 -2.92
N VAL A 156 17.26 -14.89 -4.17
CA VAL A 156 16.86 -15.90 -5.17
C VAL A 156 18.07 -16.37 -5.99
N TYR A 157 18.94 -15.45 -6.39
CA TYR A 157 20.17 -15.74 -7.12
C TYR A 157 21.21 -14.64 -6.90
N GLN A 158 22.46 -14.93 -7.26
CA GLN A 158 23.54 -13.97 -7.36
C GLN A 158 24.21 -14.15 -8.72
N GLY A 159 24.58 -13.05 -9.38
CA GLY A 159 25.20 -13.07 -10.71
C GLY A 159 26.16 -11.91 -10.91
N PHE A 160 26.95 -11.99 -11.98
CA PHE A 160 27.89 -10.94 -12.42
C PHE A 160 27.45 -10.46 -13.81
N LEU A 161 27.42 -9.14 -14.02
CA LEU A 161 27.29 -8.56 -15.35
C LEU A 161 28.68 -8.16 -15.86
N PHE A 162 29.01 -8.53 -17.09
CA PHE A 162 30.23 -8.10 -17.79
C PHE A 162 29.93 -6.87 -18.65
N ASP A 163 30.96 -6.08 -18.96
CA ASP A 163 30.82 -4.84 -19.74
C ASP A 163 30.18 -5.07 -21.13
N GLU A 164 30.36 -6.25 -21.73
CA GLU A 164 29.76 -6.60 -23.02
C GLU A 164 28.24 -6.80 -22.95
N ALA A 165 27.67 -7.08 -21.78
CA ALA A 165 26.22 -7.25 -21.61
C ALA A 165 25.45 -5.92 -21.68
N TYR A 166 26.15 -4.79 -21.60
CA TYR A 166 25.59 -3.45 -21.69
C TYR A 166 25.60 -2.87 -23.12
N LYS A 167 26.21 -3.56 -24.09
CA LYS A 167 26.31 -3.11 -25.49
C LYS A 167 25.12 -3.49 -26.34
#